data_AF-A0A382CTS4-F1
#
_entry.id   AF-A0A382CTS4-F1
#
_cell.length_a   1.000
_cell.length_b   1.000
_cell.length_c   1.000
_cell.angle_alpha   90.00
_cell.angle_beta   90.00
_cell.angle_gamma   90.00
#
_symmetry.space_group_name_H-M   'P 1'
#
loop_
_entity.id
_entity.type
_entity.pdbx_description
1 polymer ?
#
loop_
_entity_poly.entity_id
_entity_poly.type
_entity_poly.pdbx_seq_one_letter_code
_entity_poly.pdbx_strand_id
1 'polypeptide(L)' 'MTRILLTGSNSGFGRLAALSLAREDHQVIATMRTLAKGEELRSTAEEEGLAIE' A
#
# COMPACT_ATOMS: atom_id res chain seq x y z
N MET A 1 -4.65 -15.04 4.17
CA MET A 1 -5.03 -13.80 3.49
C MET A 1 -5.96 -12.99 4.38
N THR A 2 -5.50 -11.82 4.83
CA THR A 2 -6.25 -10.90 5.71
C THR A 2 -6.45 -9.57 4.99
N ARG A 3 -7.55 -8.86 5.28
CA ARG A 3 -7.78 -7.49 4.78
C ARG A 3 -7.32 -6.48 5.83
N ILE A 4 -6.35 -5.63 5.47
CA ILE A 4 -5.65 -4.74 6.41
C ILE A 4 -5.86 -3.30 5.98
N LEU A 5 -6.35 -2.44 6.88
CA LEU A 5 -6.43 -1.00 6.67
C LEU A 5 -5.18 -0.32 7.23
N LEU A 6 -4.45 0.40 6.37
CA LEU A 6 -3.34 1.25 6.77
C LEU A 6 -3.69 2.73 6.57
N THR A 7 -3.38 3.55 7.57
CA THR A 7 -3.56 5.00 7.52
C THR A 7 -2.22 5.69 7.47
N GLY A 8 -2.03 6.60 6.50
CA GLY A 8 -0.76 7.31 6.31
C GLY A 8 0.23 6.56 5.40
N SER A 9 -0.27 5.92 4.35
CA SER A 9 0.54 5.05 3.47
C SER A 9 1.24 5.77 2.32
N ASN A 10 1.21 7.11 2.26
CA ASN A 10 1.80 7.86 1.15
C ASN A 10 3.35 7.91 1.17
N SER A 11 3.99 7.65 2.31
CA SER A 11 5.45 7.73 2.45
C SER A 11 5.98 6.97 3.66
N GLY A 12 7.31 6.83 3.75
CA GLY A 12 7.98 6.30 4.93
C GLY A 12 7.50 4.90 5.32
N PHE A 13 7.36 4.67 6.63
CA PHE A 13 6.98 3.35 7.15
C PHE A 13 5.58 2.89 6.73
N GLY A 14 4.61 3.81 6.57
CA GLY A 14 3.26 3.43 6.12
C GLY A 14 3.27 2.83 4.71
N ARG A 15 4.10 3.39 3.81
CA ARG A 15 4.29 2.84 2.46
C ARG A 15 5.00 1.49 2.50
N LEU A 16 6.09 1.38 3.25
CA LEU A 16 6.85 0.13 3.37
C LEU A 16 6.00 -0.99 3.98
N ALA A 17 5.21 -0.70 5.01
CA ALA A 17 4.30 -1.65 5.61
C ALA A 17 3.22 -2.13 4.62
N ALA A 18 2.65 -1.23 3.83
CA ALA A 18 1.66 -1.59 2.81
C ALA A 18 2.24 -2.58 1.78
N LEU A 19 3.44 -2.30 1.26
CA LEU A 19 4.13 -3.17 0.31
C LEU A 19 4.51 -4.51 0.95
N SER A 20 5.11 -4.51 2.14
CA SER A 20 5.51 -5.73 2.85
C SER A 20 4.33 -6.65 3.10
N LEU A 21 3.21 -6.13 3.62
CA LEU A 21 2.03 -6.94 3.89
C LEU A 21 1.38 -7.47 2.60
N ALA A 22 1.36 -6.67 1.53
CA ALA A 22 0.82 -7.14 0.26
C ALA A 22 1.67 -8.24 -0.38
N ARG A 23 3.00 -8.17 -0.23
CA ARG A 23 3.94 -9.24 -0.66
C ARG A 23 3.78 -10.54 0.14
N GLU A 24 3.17 -10.48 1.32
CA GLU A 24 2.82 -11.63 2.16
C GLU A 24 1.39 -12.16 1.86
N ASP A 25 0.86 -11.91 0.65
CA ASP A 25 -0.49 -12.33 0.21
C ASP A 25 -1.62 -11.80 1.12
N HIS A 26 -1.51 -10.54 1.55
CA HIS A 26 -2.61 -9.83 2.21
C HIS A 26 -3.23 -8.77 1.29
N GLN A 27 -4.53 -8.51 1.46
CA GLN A 27 -5.18 -7.38 0.81
C GLN A 27 -5.00 -6.14 1.68
N VAL A 28 -4.36 -5.11 1.15
CA VAL A 28 -4.10 -3.87 1.88
C VAL A 28 -4.99 -2.75 1.33
N ILE A 29 -5.67 -2.02 2.21
CA ILE A 29 -6.35 -0.76 1.90
C ILE A 29 -5.45 0.36 2.39
N ALA A 30 -4.82 1.08 1.47
CA ALA A 30 -3.82 2.09 1.77
C ALA A 30 -4.45 3.50 1.74
N THR A 31 -4.72 4.06 2.92
CA THR A 31 -5.36 5.37 3.02
C THR A 31 -4.35 6.47 3.32
N MET A 32 -4.64 7.67 2.82
CA MET A 32 -3.81 8.86 3.00
C MET A 32 -4.64 10.13 2.78
N ARG A 33 -4.15 11.27 3.26
CA ARG A 33 -4.86 12.56 3.12
C ARG A 33 -4.89 13.07 1.68
N THR A 34 -3.80 12.87 0.94
CA THR A 34 -3.62 13.39 -0.42
C THR A 34 -3.21 12.24 -1.32
N LEU A 35 -4.15 11.70 -2.10
CA LEU A 35 -3.93 10.52 -2.94
C LEU A 35 -2.80 10.70 -3.97
N ALA A 36 -2.62 11.92 -4.50
CA ALA A 36 -1.53 12.22 -5.42
C ALA A 36 -0.13 11.98 -4.81
N LYS A 37 0.01 12.00 -3.48
CA LYS A 37 1.27 11.68 -2.80
C LYS A 37 1.53 10.17 -2.68
N GLY A 38 0.56 9.33 -3.04
CA GLY A 38 0.68 7.87 -3.03
C GLY A 38 1.09 7.27 -4.37
N GLU A 39 1.49 8.08 -5.35
CA GLU A 39 1.86 7.63 -6.69
C GLU A 39 2.95 6.55 -6.66
N GLU A 40 3.99 6.73 -5.83
CA GLU A 40 5.07 5.74 -5.68
C GLU A 40 4.54 4.39 -5.15
N LEU A 41 3.63 4.41 -4.17
CA LEU A 41 3.00 3.18 -3.66
C LEU A 41 2.20 2.48 -4.76
N ARG A 42 1.44 3.25 -5.54
CA ARG A 42 0.62 2.72 -6.64
C ARG A 42 1.47 2.13 -7.76
N SER A 43 2.50 2.85 -8.21
CA SER A 43 3.42 2.37 -9.25
C SER A 43 4.08 1.05 -8.84
N THR A 44 4.63 0.98 -7.62
CA THR A 44 5.23 -0.26 -7.12
C THR A 44 4.21 -1.39 -6.99
N ALA A 45 2.98 -1.09 -6.53
CA ALA A 45 1.94 -2.11 -6.44
C ALA A 45 1.53 -2.66 -7.82
N GLU A 46 1.44 -1.79 -8.84
CA GLU A 46 1.14 -2.19 -10.22
C GLU A 46 2.29 -2.99 -10.85
N GLU A 47 3.52 -2.54 -10.68
CA GLU A 47 4.73 -3.20 -11.19
C GLU A 47 4.92 -4.61 -10.62
N GLU A 48 4.60 -4.81 -9.34
CA GLU A 48 4.74 -6.09 -8.64
C GLU A 48 3.44 -6.92 -8.63
N GLY A 49 2.32 -6.38 -9.10
CA GLY A 49 1.01 -7.06 -9.08
C GLY A 49 0.45 -7.26 -7.66
N LEU A 50 0.73 -6.34 -6.75
CA LEU A 50 0.35 -6.42 -5.34
C LEU A 50 -1.13 -6.05 -5.12
N ALA A 51 -1.78 -6.74 -4.18
CA ALA A 51 -3.18 -6.50 -3.81
C ALA A 51 -3.33 -5.28 -2.86
N ILE A 52 -3.13 -4.07 -3.41
CA ILE A 52 -3.29 -2.80 -2.71
C ILE A 52 -4.42 -1.98 -3.34
N GLU A 53 -5.36 -1.51 -2.51
CA GLU A 53 -6.49 -0.62 -2.84
C GLU A 53 -6.29 0.79 -2.28
#